data_AF-A0A9E0SC96-F1
#
_entry.id   AF-A0A9E0SC96-F1
#
_cell.length_a   1.000
_cell.length_b   1.000
_cell.length_c   1.000
_cell.angle_alpha   90.00
_cell.angle_beta   90.00
_cell.angle_gamma   90.00
#
_symmetry.space_group_name_H-M   'P 1'
#
loop_
_entity.id
_entity.type
_entity.pdbx_description
1 polymer ?
#
loop_
_entity_poly.entity_id
_entity_poly.type
_entity_poly.pdbx_seq_one_letter_code
_entity_poly.pdbx_strand_id
1 'polypeptide(L)' 'KNGQFEVLKKAYEKRLFRHKKPSTFKDNDGQLFTGIIQGVSDSGHLMVLLEDDIIKTFDLKEVTLLY' A
#
# COMPACT_ATOMS: atom_id res chain seq x y z
N LYS A 1 20.06 16.39 0.81
CA LYS A 1 19.00 16.68 1.81
C LYS A 1 17.97 15.55 1.72
N ASN A 2 18.22 14.38 2.32
CA ASN A 2 17.31 13.20 2.19
C ASN A 2 16.79 12.68 3.55
N GLY A 3 17.39 13.08 4.68
CA GLY A 3 17.01 12.54 6.00
C GLY A 3 15.60 12.94 6.49
N GLN A 4 15.09 14.10 6.07
CA GLN A 4 13.74 14.55 6.47
C GLN A 4 12.63 13.75 5.78
N PHE A 5 12.86 13.34 4.53
CA PHE A 5 11.90 12.52 3.77
C PHE A 5 11.75 11.13 4.40
N GLU A 6 12.86 10.47 4.73
CA GLU A 6 12.85 9.15 5.38
C GLU A 6 12.12 9.16 6.73
N VAL A 7 12.30 10.22 7.53
CA VAL A 7 11.61 10.37 8.81
C VAL A 7 10.10 10.54 8.59
N LEU A 8 9.70 11.38 7.62
CA LEU A 8 8.30 11.59 7.28
C LEU A 8 7.64 10.31 6.75
N LYS A 9 8.32 9.61 5.82
CA LYS A 9 7.86 8.35 5.25
C LYS A 9 7.62 7.30 6.33
N LYS A 10 8.58 7.09 7.23
CA LYS A 10 8.42 6.15 8.36
C LYS A 10 7.28 6.54 9.28
N ALA A 11 7.11 7.83 9.57
CA ALA A 11 6.00 8.31 10.40
C ALA A 11 4.64 8.10 9.72
N TYR A 12 4.57 8.29 8.39
CA TYR A 12 3.38 8.02 7.58
C TYR A 12 3.06 6.52 7.55
N GLU A 13 4.03 5.67 7.22
CA GLU A 13 3.85 4.22 7.15
C GLU A 13 3.42 3.62 8.49
N LYS A 14 3.93 4.15 9.61
CA LYS A 14 3.50 3.73 10.95
C LYS A 14 2.02 4.05 11.23
N ARG A 15 1.43 5.01 10.51
CA ARG A 15 0.02 5.40 10.62
C ARG A 15 -0.85 4.82 9.51
N LEU A 16 -0.28 4.06 8.56
CA LEU A 16 -1.07 3.39 7.52
C LEU A 16 -2.08 2.44 8.16
N PHE A 17 -3.33 2.59 7.76
CA PHE A 17 -4.40 1.72 8.22
C PHE A 17 -4.17 0.30 7.69
N ARG A 18 -4.37 -0.71 8.54
CA ARG A 18 -4.14 -2.14 8.23
C ARG A 18 -2.73 -2.45 7.68
N HIS A 19 -1.72 -1.64 8.02
CA HIS A 19 -0.31 -1.89 7.67
C HIS A 19 0.14 -3.27 8.16
N LYS A 20 0.82 -4.03 7.28
CA LYS A 20 1.30 -5.41 7.55
C LYS A 20 0.21 -6.39 7.98
N LYS A 21 -1.05 -6.14 7.62
CA LYS A 21 -2.16 -7.08 7.83
C LYS A 21 -2.77 -7.51 6.49
N PRO A 22 -3.13 -8.79 6.33
CA PRO A 22 -3.86 -9.24 5.16
C PRO A 22 -5.19 -8.49 5.08
N SER A 23 -5.48 -7.96 3.90
CA SER A 23 -6.68 -7.18 3.60
C SER A 23 -7.17 -7.53 2.20
N THR A 24 -8.48 -7.46 1.99
CA THR A 24 -9.08 -7.60 0.66
C THR A 24 -9.20 -6.21 0.03
N PHE A 25 -8.88 -6.13 -1.25
CA PHE A 25 -8.96 -4.93 -2.06
C PHE A 25 -9.86 -5.16 -3.24
N LYS A 26 -10.46 -4.07 -3.73
CA LYS A 26 -11.20 -4.01 -4.98
C LYS A 26 -10.47 -3.05 -5.92
N ASP A 27 -10.14 -3.50 -7.13
CA ASP A 27 -9.57 -2.63 -8.15
C ASP A 27 -10.66 -1.85 -8.92
N ASN A 28 -10.22 -1.01 -9.87
CA ASN A 28 -11.10 -0.21 -10.72
C ASN A 28 -11.99 -1.05 -11.65
N ASP A 29 -11.55 -2.25 -12.02
CA ASP A 29 -12.35 -3.20 -12.83
C ASP A 29 -13.38 -3.94 -11.96
N GLY A 30 -13.31 -3.73 -10.64
CA GLY A 30 -14.17 -4.34 -9.65
C GLY A 30 -13.76 -5.74 -9.22
N GLN A 31 -12.58 -6.20 -9.64
CA GLN A 31 -12.01 -7.47 -9.23
C GLN A 31 -11.49 -7.37 -7.80
N LEU A 32 -11.69 -8.47 -7.06
CA LEU A 32 -11.24 -8.57 -5.68
C LEU A 32 -9.92 -9.31 -5.64
N PHE A 33 -8.99 -8.79 -4.84
CA PHE A 33 -7.73 -9.46 -4.58
C PHE A 33 -7.33 -9.31 -3.11
N THR A 34 -6.61 -10.29 -2.59
CA THR A 34 -6.04 -10.24 -1.25
C THR A 34 -4.60 -9.73 -1.34
N GLY A 35 -4.20 -8.92 -0.37
CA GLY A 35 -2.82 -8.51 -0.25
C GLY A 35 -2.47 -7.92 1.10
N ILE A 36 -1.18 -7.63 1.29
CA ILE A 36 -0.63 -7.04 2.50
C ILE A 36 -0.01 -5.69 2.15
N ILE A 37 -0.47 -4.61 2.79
CA ILE A 37 0.16 -3.29 2.63
C ILE A 37 1.56 -3.34 3.24
N GLN A 38 2.56 -3.15 2.39
CA GLN A 38 3.97 -3.09 2.81
C GLN A 38 4.39 -1.67 3.19
N GLY A 39 3.84 -0.66 2.50
CA GLY A 39 4.18 0.74 2.73
C GLY A 39 3.82 1.59 1.52
N VAL A 40 4.62 2.63 1.26
CA VAL A 40 4.51 3.47 0.07
C VAL A 40 5.84 3.60 -0.67
N SER A 41 5.78 3.76 -1.99
CA SER A 41 6.97 4.06 -2.78
C SER A 41 7.46 5.49 -2.49
N ASP A 42 8.66 5.83 -2.97
CA ASP A 42 9.21 7.18 -2.78
C ASP A 42 8.43 8.26 -3.55
N SER A 43 7.65 7.83 -4.55
CA SER A 43 6.69 8.66 -5.29
C SER A 43 5.29 8.69 -4.68
N GLY A 44 5.05 7.97 -3.57
CA GLY A 44 3.79 8.00 -2.83
C GLY A 44 2.75 6.95 -3.23
N HIS A 45 3.09 5.99 -4.08
CA HIS A 45 2.19 4.92 -4.50
C HIS A 45 2.05 3.87 -3.39
N LEU A 46 0.86 3.34 -3.18
CA LEU A 46 0.60 2.27 -2.21
C LEU A 46 1.25 0.97 -2.69
N MET A 47 2.10 0.36 -1.86
CA MET A 47 2.75 -0.92 -2.16
C MET A 47 2.01 -2.05 -1.46
N VAL A 48 1.49 -2.99 -2.24
CA VAL A 48 0.77 -4.17 -1.74
C VAL A 48 1.47 -5.44 -2.21
N LEU A 49 1.76 -6.34 -1.27
CA LEU A 49 2.26 -7.69 -1.54
C LEU A 49 1.06 -8.59 -1.83
N LEU A 50 1.05 -9.20 -3.01
CA LEU A 50 0.05 -10.18 -3.45
C LEU A 50 0.44 -11.60 -3.02
N GLU A 51 -0.48 -12.56 -3.21
CA GLU A 51 -0.27 -13.97 -2.81
C GLU A 51 0.89 -14.65 -3.55
N ASP A 52 1.17 -14.23 -4.80
CA ASP A 52 2.27 -14.77 -5.62
C ASP A 52 3.64 -14.16 -5.28
N ASP A 53 3.79 -13.57 -4.08
CA ASP A 53 4.97 -12.82 -3.61
C ASP A 53 5.37 -11.62 -4.49
N ILE A 54 4.44 -11.15 -5.33
CA ILE A 54 4.64 -9.97 -6.19
C ILE A 54 4.22 -8.70 -5.43
N ILE A 55 5.10 -7.69 -5.42
CA ILE A 55 4.76 -6.35 -4.95
C ILE A 55 4.19 -5.54 -6.11
N LYS A 56 2.93 -5.13 -5.98
CA LYS A 56 2.26 -4.24 -6.93
C LYS A 56 2.09 -2.85 -6.31
N THR A 57 2.35 -1.81 -7.10
CA THR A 57 2.14 -0.42 -6.71
C THR A 57 0.83 0.10 -7.27
N PHE A 58 0.10 0.86 -6.47
CA PHE A 58 -1.17 1.47 -6.85
C PHE A 58 -1.15 2.96 -6.58
N ASP A 59 -1.63 3.75 -7.53
CA ASP A 59 -1.83 5.18 -7.41
C ASP A 59 -3.15 5.50 -6.69
N LEU A 60 -3.38 6.79 -6.45
CA LEU A 60 -4.54 7.31 -5.77
C LEU A 60 -5.83 6.87 -6.45
N LYS A 61 -6.72 6.23 -5.66
CA LYS A 61 -8.03 5.71 -6.10
C LYS A 61 -7.97 4.59 -7.16
N GLU A 62 -6.85 3.92 -7.34
CA GLU A 62 -6.82 2.70 -8.17
C GLU A 62 -7.38 1.46 -7.47
N VAL A 63 -7.37 1.47 -6.13
CA VAL A 63 -7.85 0.37 -5.31
C VAL A 63 -8.61 0.88 -4.09
N THR A 64 -9.62 0.10 -3.68
CA THR A 64 -10.42 0.33 -2.48
C THR A 64 -10.21 -0.81 -1.50
N LEU A 65 -9.86 -0.50 -0.26
CA LEU A 65 -9.71 -1.50 0.80
C LEU A 65 -11.09 -1.90 1.33
N LEU A 66 -11.41 -3.19 1.31
CA LEU A 66 -12.63 -3.78 1.86
C LEU A 66 -12.30 -4.35 3.25
N TYR A 67 -12.78 -3.71 4.32
CA TYR A 67 -12.39 -4.00 5.72
C TYR A 67 -13.52 -4.49 6.62
#